data_AF-A0A1E3A6G6-F1
#
_entry.id   AF-A0A1E3A6G6-F1
#
_cell.length_a   1.000
_cell.length_b   1.000
_cell.length_c   1.000
_cell.angle_alpha   90.00
_cell.angle_beta   90.00
_cell.angle_gamma   90.00
#
_symmetry.space_group_name_H-M   'P 1'
#
loop_
_entity.id
_entity.type
_entity.pdbx_description
1 polymer ?
#
loop_
_entity_poly.entity_id
_entity_poly.type
_entity_poly.pdbx_seq_one_letter_code
_entity_poly.pdbx_strand_id
1 'polypeptide(L)'
;MEYYAEVKVMGDAYGGGFSNGLTMCGSQSAAAFHKVEDRGEDAVYDDDRQHRIVLHKKTVGQAVEISTEFMNDSPEAVTLEMLSSFAIRGISADRIHRLQSFWSAEGKLRTETIEELHLEPSWNRCGMRVEKFGNVGSMPVRKYFPFFAAEDSKRQEFLGIQLYCPSSWQIELLCKEDDTLTIAGGIADRDFGHWTKKVGPGERFETPKAVIARGKTLYEVCDKLVKAQKPAISETDKKMGIIFNEYCTTWGNPSYDNIKKICDKLNGKGIQYLVIDAGWYGKGQGWWNSMGDWSVNEDKFPGGLKKIADYIRSCGMIPGLWFELESVGTNSGHYQDKEHLLLKDGVPLTVGERRFWDMEDEWVISYLGEKVIKLLKECGFGYLKVDYNDTIGMGCDGPESLGENLRKKVQATQGFFRKIKAEIPEIVIENCSSGGHRLEPSMMELVSQASFSDAHETLAIPLIAANMHRVIRPEQSQIWAVLHAGDSDSRIFYSIASTFLGRMCLSGDIYDLSEAQWSLVEQGMQFYGMASDIIRSGVTVRCEYSTAQYNHPTGSQLVIRQLGSRCLAVLHRFENSEAADLEFLRNGRIIAEYGSAEEDFSAKAWIYEMDN
;
A
#
# COMPACT_ATOMS: atom_id res chain seq x y z
N MET A 1 -9.84 6.14 27.18
CA MET A 1 -8.76 6.35 26.21
C MET A 1 -8.10 7.68 26.45
N GLU A 2 -6.80 7.65 26.66
CA GLU A 2 -5.94 8.81 26.83
C GLU A 2 -4.77 8.73 25.83
N TYR A 3 -4.43 9.85 25.21
CA TYR A 3 -3.26 9.99 24.34
C TYR A 3 -2.03 10.41 25.15
N TYR A 4 -0.87 9.81 24.85
CA TYR A 4 0.41 10.17 25.44
C TYR A 4 1.57 9.81 24.49
N ALA A 5 2.82 9.99 24.95
CA ALA A 5 4.02 9.65 24.19
C ALA A 5 4.85 8.57 24.90
N GLU A 6 5.40 7.64 24.12
CA GLU A 6 6.41 6.67 24.56
C GLU A 6 7.75 7.03 23.93
N VAL A 7 8.81 6.99 24.75
CA VAL A 7 10.17 7.34 24.34
C VAL A 7 11.17 6.47 25.09
N LYS A 8 12.28 6.16 24.45
CA LYS A 8 13.45 5.53 25.09
C LYS A 8 14.70 6.27 24.63
N VAL A 9 15.42 6.87 25.57
CA VAL A 9 16.73 7.50 25.36
C VAL A 9 17.82 6.50 25.76
N MET A 10 18.88 6.44 24.97
CA MET A 10 20.03 5.56 25.21
C MET A 10 20.68 5.86 26.58
N GLY A 11 21.00 4.80 27.33
CA GLY A 11 21.57 4.89 28.67
C GLY A 11 20.52 4.90 29.80
N ASP A 12 19.29 5.32 29.54
CA ASP A 12 18.19 5.22 30.51
C ASP A 12 17.76 3.76 30.71
N ALA A 13 17.22 3.43 31.89
CA ALA A 13 16.74 2.09 32.19
C ALA A 13 15.55 1.68 31.30
N TYR A 14 15.55 0.41 30.87
CA TYR A 14 14.39 -0.23 30.25
C TYR A 14 13.24 -0.37 31.25
N GLY A 15 12.03 -0.59 30.73
CA GLY A 15 10.86 -0.88 31.55
C GLY A 15 11.07 -2.09 32.48
N GLY A 16 10.44 -2.05 33.65
CA GLY A 16 10.38 -3.19 34.57
C GLY A 16 9.39 -4.27 34.11
N GLY A 17 9.14 -5.26 34.96
CA GLY A 17 8.08 -6.24 34.73
C GLY A 17 8.39 -7.28 33.65
N PHE A 18 9.66 -7.68 33.52
CA PHE A 18 10.14 -8.69 32.57
C PHE A 18 9.96 -8.30 31.08
N SER A 19 9.95 -6.99 30.79
CA SER A 19 9.66 -6.44 29.46
C SER A 19 10.90 -6.22 28.57
N ASN A 20 12.12 -6.25 29.12
CA ASN A 20 13.35 -6.05 28.34
C ASN A 20 13.51 -7.16 27.26
N GLY A 21 13.77 -6.77 26.01
CA GLY A 21 13.77 -7.65 24.84
C GLY A 21 12.37 -7.92 24.24
N LEU A 22 11.30 -7.44 24.87
CA LEU A 22 9.92 -7.49 24.34
C LEU A 22 9.45 -6.10 23.89
N THR A 23 9.70 -5.06 24.71
CA THR A 23 9.28 -3.67 24.47
C THR A 23 10.23 -2.66 25.11
N MET A 24 10.26 -1.45 24.55
CA MET A 24 10.91 -0.29 25.16
C MET A 24 9.91 0.69 25.81
N CYS A 25 8.60 0.41 25.74
CA CYS A 25 7.56 1.19 26.40
C CYS A 25 7.70 1.14 27.93
N GLY A 26 7.25 2.20 28.61
CA GLY A 26 7.34 2.28 30.07
C GLY A 26 8.77 2.34 30.60
N SER A 27 9.71 2.82 29.79
CA SER A 27 11.11 3.05 30.17
C SER A 27 11.25 4.16 31.22
N GLN A 28 12.45 4.29 31.80
CA GLN A 28 12.78 5.44 32.64
C GLN A 28 12.61 6.77 31.87
N SER A 29 12.94 6.79 30.57
CA SER A 29 12.75 7.99 29.74
C SER A 29 11.28 8.36 29.67
N ALA A 30 10.40 7.39 29.36
CA ALA A 30 8.95 7.62 29.29
C ALA A 30 8.37 8.10 30.63
N ALA A 31 8.85 7.57 31.76
CA ALA A 31 8.41 7.96 33.10
C ALA A 31 8.90 9.36 33.53
N ALA A 32 10.00 9.85 32.96
CA ALA A 32 10.58 11.16 33.28
C ALA A 32 9.83 12.33 32.64
N PHE A 33 9.07 12.09 31.57
CA PHE A 33 8.27 13.13 30.91
C PHE A 33 6.95 13.36 31.64
N HIS A 34 6.64 14.62 31.93
CA HIS A 34 5.40 15.03 32.57
C HIS A 34 4.65 16.01 31.69
N LYS A 35 3.33 15.81 31.56
CA LYS A 35 2.48 16.71 30.78
C LYS A 35 2.45 18.08 31.46
N VAL A 36 2.96 19.10 30.78
CA VAL A 36 2.99 20.49 31.26
C VAL A 36 1.89 21.34 30.63
N GLU A 37 1.41 20.95 29.44
CA GLU A 37 0.38 21.68 28.72
C GLU A 37 -0.51 20.74 27.88
N ASP A 38 -1.81 21.03 27.81
CA ASP A 38 -2.76 20.37 26.89
C ASP A 38 -3.61 21.45 26.21
N ARG A 39 -3.30 21.74 24.95
CA ARG A 39 -4.01 22.74 24.12
C ARG A 39 -5.12 22.10 23.29
N GLY A 40 -5.50 20.84 23.57
CA GLY A 40 -6.45 20.09 22.76
C GLY A 40 -5.81 19.54 21.48
N GLU A 41 -5.32 20.41 20.59
CA GLU A 41 -4.60 20.03 19.37
C GLU A 41 -3.18 19.58 19.68
N ASP A 42 -2.45 20.24 20.58
CA ASP A 42 -1.12 19.81 21.02
C ASP A 42 -1.14 19.42 22.49
N ALA A 43 -0.36 18.40 22.86
CA ALA A 43 0.00 18.14 24.26
C ALA A 43 1.52 18.18 24.43
N VAL A 44 1.99 18.94 25.41
CA VAL A 44 3.42 19.18 25.65
C VAL A 44 3.85 18.47 26.92
N TYR A 45 4.97 17.78 26.83
CA TYR A 45 5.60 17.06 27.93
C TYR A 45 7.05 17.52 28.06
N ASP A 46 7.47 17.88 29.27
CA ASP A 46 8.85 18.25 29.58
C ASP A 46 9.45 17.25 30.57
N ASP A 47 10.77 17.08 30.54
CA ASP A 47 11.52 16.37 31.58
C ASP A 47 12.51 17.32 32.30
N ASP A 48 13.10 16.87 33.40
CA ASP A 48 14.08 17.66 34.17
C ASP A 48 15.43 17.85 33.45
N ARG A 49 15.62 17.23 32.28
CA ARG A 49 16.87 17.24 31.51
C ARG A 49 16.84 18.23 30.35
N GLN A 50 15.85 19.10 30.30
CA GLN A 50 15.65 20.09 29.22
C GLN A 50 15.34 19.42 27.87
N HIS A 51 14.60 18.30 27.90
CA HIS A 51 13.97 17.76 26.71
C HIS A 51 12.48 18.08 26.71
N ARG A 52 11.93 18.17 25.50
CA ARG A 52 10.50 18.38 25.29
C ARG A 52 9.97 17.39 24.28
N ILE A 53 8.77 16.89 24.55
CA ILE A 53 7.96 16.14 23.59
C ILE A 53 6.69 16.92 23.31
N VAL A 54 6.38 17.10 22.03
CA VAL A 54 5.10 17.65 21.58
C VAL A 54 4.33 16.55 20.84
N LEU A 55 3.14 16.25 21.32
CA LEU A 55 2.20 15.35 20.67
C LEU A 55 1.22 16.18 19.85
N HIS A 56 1.42 16.19 18.54
CA HIS A 56 0.56 16.90 17.60
C HIS A 56 -0.67 16.07 17.31
N LYS A 57 -1.87 16.62 17.51
CA LYS A 57 -3.15 16.01 17.19
C LYS A 57 -3.96 16.95 16.33
N LYS A 58 -4.46 16.44 15.21
CA LYS A 58 -5.28 17.21 14.29
C LYS A 58 -6.49 16.40 13.84
N THR A 59 -7.68 16.99 13.90
CA THR A 59 -8.86 16.37 13.31
C THR A 59 -8.76 16.37 11.78
N VAL A 60 -8.90 15.19 11.17
CA VAL A 60 -8.93 15.01 9.72
C VAL A 60 -10.18 14.23 9.35
N GLY A 61 -11.20 14.94 8.86
CA GLY A 61 -12.52 14.37 8.63
C GLY A 61 -13.14 13.87 9.93
N GLN A 62 -13.35 12.55 10.03
CA GLN A 62 -13.90 11.87 11.22
C GLN A 62 -12.83 11.08 12.00
N ALA A 63 -11.56 11.35 11.73
CA ALA A 63 -10.42 10.72 12.37
C ALA A 63 -9.50 11.76 13.02
N VAL A 64 -8.52 11.29 13.79
CA VAL A 64 -7.47 12.11 14.39
C VAL A 64 -6.13 11.68 13.80
N GLU A 65 -5.46 12.61 13.14
CA GLU A 65 -4.06 12.50 12.74
C GLU A 65 -3.19 12.84 13.96
N ILE A 66 -2.13 12.05 14.21
CA ILE A 66 -1.24 12.20 15.35
C ILE A 66 0.23 11.98 14.94
N SER A 67 1.13 12.79 15.47
CA SER A 67 2.58 12.60 15.38
C SER A 67 3.24 13.08 16.68
N THR A 68 4.47 12.62 16.92
CA THR A 68 5.27 13.02 18.09
C THR A 68 6.54 13.73 17.62
N GLU A 69 6.79 14.91 18.16
CA GLU A 69 8.04 15.66 17.99
C GLU A 69 8.85 15.57 19.30
N PHE A 70 10.12 15.19 19.20
CA PHE A 70 11.09 15.29 20.28
C PHE A 70 12.02 16.47 20.02
N MET A 71 12.23 17.31 21.03
CA MET A 71 13.11 18.48 21.00
C MET A 71 14.17 18.35 22.09
N ASN A 72 15.42 18.61 21.74
CA ASN A 72 16.53 18.61 22.67
C ASN A 72 16.99 20.05 22.97
N ASP A 73 16.45 20.66 24.03
CA ASP A 73 16.88 21.99 24.48
C ASP A 73 18.06 21.93 25.47
N SER A 74 18.56 20.72 25.76
CA SER A 74 19.73 20.50 26.62
C SER A 74 21.04 20.84 25.89
N PRO A 75 22.15 21.07 26.62
CA PRO A 75 23.45 21.35 26.02
C PRO A 75 24.15 20.10 25.45
N GLU A 76 23.62 18.89 25.66
CA GLU A 76 24.25 17.63 25.27
C GLU A 76 23.45 16.92 24.18
N ALA A 77 24.12 16.20 23.29
CA ALA A 77 23.43 15.37 22.31
C ALA A 77 22.85 14.11 22.96
N VAL A 78 21.61 13.75 22.61
CA VAL A 78 20.96 12.50 23.05
C VAL A 78 20.75 11.56 21.88
N THR A 79 20.58 10.28 22.18
CA THR A 79 20.23 9.27 21.16
C THR A 79 18.95 8.56 21.55
N LEU A 80 17.94 8.66 20.71
CA LEU A 80 16.67 7.94 20.86
C LEU A 80 16.84 6.50 20.36
N GLU A 81 16.30 5.54 21.09
CA GLU A 81 16.18 4.13 20.72
C GLU A 81 14.74 3.76 20.34
N MET A 82 13.78 4.58 20.80
CA MET A 82 12.36 4.51 20.45
C MET A 82 11.74 5.90 20.60
N LEU A 83 10.86 6.26 19.67
CA LEU A 83 9.89 7.35 19.81
C LEU A 83 8.60 6.92 19.11
N SER A 84 7.49 6.81 19.85
CA SER A 84 6.23 6.38 19.26
C SER A 84 5.58 7.51 18.45
N SER A 85 5.04 7.18 17.27
CA SER A 85 4.18 8.08 16.49
C SER A 85 2.83 8.32 17.18
N PHE A 86 2.35 7.30 17.90
CA PHE A 86 1.18 7.38 18.75
C PHE A 86 1.35 6.46 19.96
N ALA A 87 0.77 6.84 21.08
CA ALA A 87 0.50 5.93 22.19
C ALA A 87 -0.84 6.28 22.85
N ILE A 88 -1.63 5.25 23.13
CA ILE A 88 -2.95 5.38 23.76
C ILE A 88 -3.12 4.32 24.85
N ARG A 89 -3.79 4.69 25.94
CA ARG A 89 -4.03 3.79 27.08
C ARG A 89 -5.50 3.77 27.50
N GLY A 90 -5.89 2.75 28.25
CA GLY A 90 -7.27 2.56 28.72
C GLY A 90 -8.20 2.15 27.57
N ILE A 91 -7.75 1.18 26.77
CA ILE A 91 -8.52 0.59 25.66
C ILE A 91 -9.15 -0.72 26.12
N SER A 92 -10.47 -0.80 26.10
CA SER A 92 -11.23 -2.05 26.29
C SER A 92 -11.33 -2.74 24.92
N ALA A 93 -10.97 -4.02 24.86
CA ALA A 93 -11.14 -4.86 23.68
C ALA A 93 -11.27 -6.32 24.09
N ASP A 94 -12.04 -7.10 23.35
CA ASP A 94 -12.04 -8.57 23.44
C ASP A 94 -11.47 -9.23 22.18
N ARG A 95 -11.34 -8.47 21.08
CA ARG A 95 -10.76 -8.91 19.82
C ARG A 95 -9.85 -7.85 19.23
N ILE A 96 -8.85 -8.30 18.48
CA ILE A 96 -8.02 -7.46 17.63
C ILE A 96 -8.10 -7.91 16.18
N HIS A 97 -7.91 -6.96 15.27
CA HIS A 97 -7.90 -7.19 13.83
C HIS A 97 -6.59 -6.66 13.25
N ARG A 98 -5.94 -7.52 12.47
CA ARG A 98 -4.72 -7.21 11.72
C ARG A 98 -4.91 -7.65 10.28
N LEU A 99 -4.18 -7.00 9.37
CA LEU A 99 -4.18 -7.39 7.97
C LEU A 99 -2.83 -8.01 7.65
N GLN A 100 -2.83 -9.31 7.43
CA GLN A 100 -1.67 -10.05 6.96
C GLN A 100 -1.46 -9.81 5.48
N SER A 101 -0.22 -9.96 5.05
CA SER A 101 0.17 -9.76 3.68
C SER A 101 1.24 -10.76 3.30
N PHE A 102 1.23 -11.14 2.04
CA PHE A 102 2.21 -11.98 1.37
C PHE A 102 2.11 -11.63 -0.12
N TRP A 103 3.17 -11.90 -0.88
CA TRP A 103 3.15 -11.65 -2.32
C TRP A 103 1.99 -12.41 -2.98
N SER A 104 1.17 -11.71 -3.77
CA SER A 104 -0.05 -12.29 -4.38
C SER A 104 -1.13 -12.74 -3.36
N ALA A 105 -1.12 -12.21 -2.13
CA ALA A 105 -2.11 -12.52 -1.08
C ALA A 105 -2.24 -11.39 -0.04
N GLU A 106 -2.28 -10.15 -0.50
CA GLU A 106 -2.28 -8.94 0.33
C GLU A 106 -3.60 -8.78 1.12
N GLY A 107 -3.48 -8.30 2.37
CA GLY A 107 -4.58 -7.78 3.17
C GLY A 107 -5.50 -8.80 3.81
N LYS A 108 -5.08 -10.06 3.95
CA LYS A 108 -5.90 -11.08 4.64
C LYS A 108 -6.23 -10.63 6.07
N LEU A 109 -7.51 -10.48 6.37
CA LEU A 109 -7.98 -10.14 7.72
C LEU A 109 -7.74 -11.31 8.67
N ARG A 110 -7.02 -11.03 9.76
CA ARG A 110 -6.82 -11.92 10.90
C ARG A 110 -7.46 -11.29 12.12
N THR A 111 -8.37 -12.03 12.75
CA THR A 111 -9.02 -11.66 14.00
C THR A 111 -8.60 -12.65 15.07
N GLU A 112 -8.15 -12.16 16.21
CA GLU A 112 -7.73 -12.97 17.36
C GLU A 112 -8.33 -12.36 18.64
N THR A 113 -8.67 -13.20 19.62
CA THR A 113 -9.14 -12.71 20.92
C THR A 113 -7.97 -12.30 21.82
N ILE A 114 -8.24 -11.53 22.87
CA ILE A 114 -7.24 -11.14 23.87
C ILE A 114 -6.67 -12.38 24.57
N GLU A 115 -7.48 -13.40 24.82
CA GLU A 115 -7.07 -14.65 25.45
C GLU A 115 -6.18 -15.50 24.53
N GLU A 116 -6.48 -15.56 23.22
CA GLU A 116 -5.63 -16.24 22.23
C GLU A 116 -4.23 -15.62 22.16
N LEU A 117 -4.14 -14.30 22.36
CA LEU A 117 -2.88 -13.55 22.41
C LEU A 117 -2.23 -13.55 23.79
N HIS A 118 -2.88 -14.17 24.78
CA HIS A 118 -2.42 -14.20 26.15
C HIS A 118 -2.18 -12.75 26.67
N LEU A 119 -3.08 -11.80 26.40
CA LEU A 119 -2.96 -10.38 26.77
C LEU A 119 -3.78 -10.01 28.02
N GLU A 120 -3.64 -10.80 29.09
CA GLU A 120 -4.30 -10.58 30.38
C GLU A 120 -3.29 -10.23 31.49
N PRO A 121 -3.68 -9.51 32.56
CA PRO A 121 -2.78 -9.20 33.66
C PRO A 121 -2.18 -10.45 34.31
N SER A 122 -0.94 -10.36 34.79
CA SER A 122 -0.39 -11.42 35.63
C SER A 122 -1.12 -11.49 36.97
N TRP A 123 -1.08 -12.65 37.65
CA TRP A 123 -1.77 -12.88 38.93
C TRP A 123 -1.48 -11.82 40.01
N ASN A 124 -0.29 -11.20 39.98
CA ASN A 124 0.15 -10.12 40.86
C ASN A 124 0.35 -8.77 40.15
N ARG A 125 0.02 -8.67 38.85
CA ARG A 125 0.17 -7.47 38.01
C ARG A 125 1.60 -6.93 37.85
N CYS A 126 2.60 -7.70 38.26
CA CYS A 126 4.00 -7.31 38.11
C CYS A 126 4.54 -7.52 36.69
N GLY A 127 4.02 -8.50 35.96
CA GLY A 127 4.50 -8.86 34.63
C GLY A 127 3.81 -8.05 33.54
N MET A 128 4.59 -7.51 32.61
CA MET A 128 4.07 -6.89 31.40
C MET A 128 3.89 -7.97 30.32
N ARG A 129 2.68 -8.05 29.76
CA ARG A 129 2.43 -8.85 28.57
C ARG A 129 2.46 -7.95 27.34
N VAL A 130 3.11 -8.44 26.29
CA VAL A 130 3.40 -7.67 25.08
C VAL A 130 3.08 -8.55 23.88
N GLU A 131 2.22 -8.04 22.99
CA GLU A 131 2.11 -8.53 21.63
C GLU A 131 2.65 -7.45 20.70
N LYS A 132 3.74 -7.75 19.99
CA LYS A 132 4.42 -6.83 19.07
C LYS A 132 4.34 -7.39 17.65
N PHE A 133 3.94 -6.57 16.70
CA PHE A 133 3.97 -6.92 15.29
C PHE A 133 4.36 -5.73 14.41
N GLY A 134 4.83 -6.02 13.20
CA GLY A 134 5.30 -4.99 12.29
C GLY A 134 6.00 -5.57 11.07
N ASN A 135 6.67 -4.71 10.33
CA ASN A 135 7.54 -5.10 9.21
C ASN A 135 8.90 -4.44 9.35
N VAL A 136 9.91 -5.15 8.86
CA VAL A 136 11.28 -4.64 8.72
C VAL A 136 11.63 -4.55 7.23
N GLY A 137 12.05 -3.36 6.82
CA GLY A 137 12.56 -3.06 5.48
C GLY A 137 11.81 -2.02 4.69
N SER A 138 12.21 -1.87 3.43
CA SER A 138 11.67 -0.95 2.43
C SER A 138 10.39 -1.45 1.72
N MET A 139 9.86 -2.60 2.15
CA MET A 139 8.56 -3.14 1.76
C MET A 139 7.65 -3.18 3.00
N PRO A 140 7.05 -2.03 3.37
CA PRO A 140 6.33 -1.87 4.64
C PRO A 140 5.03 -2.67 4.72
N VAL A 141 4.61 -3.34 3.64
CA VAL A 141 3.39 -4.16 3.58
C VAL A 141 3.72 -5.66 3.36
N ARG A 142 4.97 -6.09 3.57
CA ARG A 142 5.39 -7.45 3.18
C ARG A 142 4.78 -8.59 4.00
N LYS A 143 4.60 -8.41 5.31
CA LYS A 143 4.01 -9.43 6.23
C LYS A 143 2.69 -8.97 6.84
N TYR A 144 2.61 -7.68 7.15
CA TYR A 144 1.41 -7.02 7.68
C TYR A 144 1.17 -5.71 6.94
N PHE A 145 -0.06 -5.21 6.88
CA PHE A 145 -0.26 -3.79 6.65
C PHE A 145 0.01 -3.00 7.94
N PRO A 146 0.46 -1.73 7.84
CA PRO A 146 0.55 -0.78 8.96
C PRO A 146 -0.84 -0.36 9.45
N PHE A 147 -1.64 -1.35 9.85
CA PHE A 147 -3.04 -1.24 10.24
C PHE A 147 -3.31 -2.08 11.48
N PHE A 148 -4.16 -1.55 12.35
CA PHE A 148 -4.64 -2.23 13.54
C PHE A 148 -6.10 -1.83 13.81
N ALA A 149 -6.93 -2.76 14.27
CA ALA A 149 -8.18 -2.40 14.93
C ALA A 149 -8.43 -3.20 16.20
N ALA A 150 -8.96 -2.55 17.23
CA ALA A 150 -9.46 -3.17 18.46
C ALA A 150 -10.99 -3.14 18.47
N GLU A 151 -11.61 -4.25 18.89
CA GLU A 151 -13.07 -4.43 19.01
C GLU A 151 -13.45 -4.71 20.47
N ASP A 152 -14.37 -3.89 21.01
CA ASP A 152 -15.18 -4.22 22.18
C ASP A 152 -16.55 -4.68 21.68
N SER A 153 -16.71 -5.99 21.53
CA SER A 153 -17.91 -6.60 20.95
C SER A 153 -19.13 -6.41 21.86
N LYS A 154 -18.93 -6.26 23.17
CA LYS A 154 -20.02 -6.02 24.12
C LYS A 154 -20.62 -4.62 23.96
N ARG A 155 -19.77 -3.61 23.67
CA ARG A 155 -20.19 -2.22 23.45
C ARG A 155 -20.42 -1.87 21.98
N GLN A 156 -20.06 -2.78 21.06
CA GLN A 156 -20.04 -2.52 19.62
C GLN A 156 -19.19 -1.29 19.31
N GLU A 157 -17.97 -1.25 19.85
CA GLU A 157 -17.03 -0.15 19.65
C GLU A 157 -15.76 -0.64 18.98
N PHE A 158 -15.35 0.07 17.95
CA PHE A 158 -14.12 -0.20 17.22
C PHE A 158 -13.19 1.01 17.30
N LEU A 159 -11.91 0.71 17.44
CA LEU A 159 -10.82 1.68 17.32
C LEU A 159 -9.91 1.20 16.19
N GLY A 160 -9.79 1.96 15.10
CA GLY A 160 -8.89 1.69 14.00
C GLY A 160 -7.68 2.62 14.00
N ILE A 161 -6.52 2.12 13.58
CA ILE A 161 -5.25 2.85 13.50
C ILE A 161 -4.57 2.52 12.18
N GLN A 162 -4.03 3.54 11.51
CA GLN A 162 -3.21 3.38 10.32
C GLN A 162 -1.92 4.20 10.43
N LEU A 163 -0.75 3.57 10.26
CA LEU A 163 0.56 4.22 10.28
C LEU A 163 1.00 4.65 8.87
N TYR A 164 1.57 5.85 8.76
CA TYR A 164 2.09 6.43 7.52
C TYR A 164 3.63 6.29 7.51
N CYS A 165 4.11 5.05 7.55
CA CYS A 165 5.53 4.75 7.68
C CYS A 165 5.99 3.87 6.50
N PRO A 166 6.79 4.42 5.55
CA PRO A 166 7.17 3.73 4.33
C PRO A 166 8.35 2.75 4.53
N SER A 167 8.93 2.72 5.72
CA SER A 167 10.06 1.87 6.13
C SER A 167 9.66 0.94 7.28
N SER A 168 10.65 0.37 7.99
CA SER A 168 10.41 -0.47 9.17
C SER A 168 9.49 0.23 10.19
N TRP A 169 8.42 -0.46 10.60
CA TRP A 169 7.42 0.03 11.54
C TRP A 169 6.97 -1.08 12.49
N GLN A 170 6.43 -0.69 13.63
CA GLN A 170 5.82 -1.62 14.59
C GLN A 170 4.58 -1.03 15.28
N ILE A 171 3.73 -1.93 15.76
CA ILE A 171 2.64 -1.67 16.69
C ILE A 171 2.74 -2.69 17.83
N GLU A 172 2.58 -2.20 19.05
CA GLU A 172 2.64 -2.98 20.29
C GLU A 172 1.32 -2.87 21.05
N LEU A 173 0.87 -3.99 21.60
CA LEU A 173 -0.21 -4.07 22.57
C LEU A 173 0.37 -4.50 23.90
N LEU A 174 0.09 -3.73 24.95
CA LEU A 174 0.63 -3.94 26.27
C LEU A 174 -0.50 -4.09 27.29
N CYS A 175 -0.37 -5.09 28.17
CA CYS A 175 -1.29 -5.36 29.27
C CYS A 175 -0.48 -5.61 30.55
N LYS A 176 -0.87 -4.96 31.67
CA LYS A 176 -0.13 -5.07 32.94
C LYS A 176 -1.01 -4.86 34.18
N GLU A 177 -1.56 -3.66 34.33
CA GLU A 177 -2.18 -3.22 35.60
C GLU A 177 -3.63 -3.69 35.75
N ASP A 178 -4.39 -3.71 34.67
CA ASP A 178 -5.78 -4.14 34.60
C ASP A 178 -6.09 -4.72 33.21
N ASP A 179 -7.34 -5.09 32.97
CA ASP A 179 -7.79 -5.72 31.73
C ASP A 179 -7.86 -4.73 30.54
N THR A 180 -7.35 -3.50 30.69
CA THR A 180 -7.27 -2.54 29.59
C THR A 180 -5.91 -2.59 28.90
N LEU A 181 -5.93 -2.34 27.60
CA LEU A 181 -4.74 -2.33 26.77
C LEU A 181 -4.16 -0.92 26.67
N THR A 182 -2.83 -0.89 26.60
CA THR A 182 -2.06 0.22 26.04
C THR A 182 -1.62 -0.17 24.63
N ILE A 183 -1.72 0.74 23.69
CA ILE A 183 -1.35 0.53 22.30
C ILE A 183 -0.41 1.64 21.88
N ALA A 184 0.77 1.28 21.41
CA ALA A 184 1.78 2.21 20.91
C ALA A 184 2.31 1.75 19.55
N GLY A 185 2.74 2.69 18.71
CA GLY A 185 3.32 2.33 17.43
C GLY A 185 3.98 3.49 16.71
N GLY A 186 4.72 3.17 15.66
CA GLY A 186 5.51 4.13 14.89
C GLY A 186 6.66 3.44 14.15
N ILE A 187 7.80 4.12 14.06
CA ILE A 187 9.04 3.54 13.53
C ILE A 187 9.40 2.31 14.37
N ALA A 188 9.90 1.26 13.72
CA ALA A 188 10.40 0.08 14.42
C ALA A 188 11.58 0.45 15.33
N ASP A 189 11.51 0.11 16.61
CA ASP A 189 12.48 0.49 17.64
C ASP A 189 13.87 -0.14 17.41
N ARG A 190 14.82 0.15 18.29
CA ARG A 190 16.18 -0.38 18.19
C ARG A 190 16.24 -1.91 18.18
N ASP A 191 15.39 -2.61 18.95
CA ASP A 191 15.45 -4.07 19.09
C ASP A 191 14.78 -4.77 17.91
N PHE A 192 13.78 -4.15 17.29
CA PHE A 192 13.03 -4.73 16.17
C PHE A 192 13.54 -4.27 14.80
N GLY A 193 13.82 -2.98 14.64
CA GLY A 193 14.17 -2.33 13.37
C GLY A 193 15.58 -1.76 13.30
N HIS A 194 16.39 -1.89 14.36
CA HIS A 194 17.71 -1.29 14.46
C HIS A 194 17.69 0.23 14.24
N TRP A 195 16.61 0.90 14.68
CA TRP A 195 16.49 2.35 14.61
C TRP A 195 17.08 3.01 15.86
N THR A 196 17.96 3.97 15.65
CA THR A 196 18.35 4.94 16.67
C THR A 196 18.51 6.30 16.01
N LYS A 197 18.12 7.37 16.71
CA LYS A 197 18.23 8.73 16.20
C LYS A 197 19.04 9.61 17.13
N LYS A 198 20.16 10.16 16.65
CA LYS A 198 20.88 11.19 17.40
C LYS A 198 20.18 12.54 17.23
N VAL A 199 19.95 13.24 18.32
CA VAL A 199 19.35 14.60 18.35
C VAL A 199 20.30 15.50 19.12
N GLY A 200 20.96 16.42 18.41
CA GLY A 200 21.89 17.39 18.98
C GLY A 200 21.19 18.54 19.75
N PRO A 201 21.97 19.39 20.44
CA PRO A 201 21.45 20.58 21.11
C PRO A 201 20.71 21.51 20.14
N GLY A 202 19.48 21.89 20.48
CA GLY A 202 18.57 22.70 19.67
C GLY A 202 17.94 21.98 18.47
N GLU A 203 18.25 20.70 18.26
CA GLU A 203 17.67 19.90 17.19
C GLU A 203 16.33 19.27 17.62
N ARG A 204 15.57 18.83 16.61
CA ARG A 204 14.26 18.22 16.75
C ARG A 204 14.14 17.00 15.83
N PHE A 205 13.31 16.05 16.22
CA PHE A 205 12.92 14.92 15.38
C PHE A 205 11.42 14.68 15.49
N GLU A 206 10.73 14.68 14.34
CA GLU A 206 9.32 14.35 14.26
C GLU A 206 9.13 12.95 13.66
N THR A 207 8.30 12.14 14.31
CA THR A 207 7.92 10.81 13.81
C THR A 207 7.02 10.92 12.58
N PRO A 208 6.96 9.88 11.72
CA PRO A 208 5.85 9.72 10.79
C PRO A 208 4.51 9.74 11.53
N LYS A 209 3.45 10.20 10.84
CA LYS A 209 2.12 10.30 11.44
C LYS A 209 1.40 8.96 11.53
N ALA A 210 0.41 8.90 12.42
CA ALA A 210 -0.63 7.88 12.46
C ALA A 210 -2.01 8.54 12.31
N VAL A 211 -3.00 7.78 11.85
CA VAL A 211 -4.40 8.22 11.87
C VAL A 211 -5.22 7.24 12.68
N ILE A 212 -6.03 7.76 13.60
CA ILE A 212 -6.83 7.00 14.55
C ILE A 212 -8.31 7.34 14.34
N ALA A 213 -9.15 6.33 14.20
CA ALA A 213 -10.59 6.47 14.00
C ALA A 213 -11.38 5.62 15.00
N ARG A 214 -12.58 6.07 15.36
CA ARG A 214 -13.54 5.32 16.17
C ARG A 214 -14.82 5.07 15.39
N GLY A 215 -15.48 3.95 15.63
CA GLY A 215 -16.70 3.57 14.93
C GLY A 215 -17.45 2.46 15.65
N LYS A 216 -18.56 2.04 15.05
CA LYS A 216 -19.43 0.96 15.54
C LYS A 216 -19.22 -0.36 14.81
N THR A 217 -18.52 -0.34 13.69
CA THR A 217 -18.11 -1.55 12.95
C THR A 217 -16.67 -1.42 12.44
N LEU A 218 -16.05 -2.57 12.11
CA LEU A 218 -14.74 -2.61 11.46
C LEU A 218 -14.73 -1.79 10.16
N TYR A 219 -15.78 -1.91 9.33
CA TYR A 219 -15.84 -1.20 8.06
C TYR A 219 -16.01 0.31 8.22
N GLU A 220 -16.73 0.75 9.25
CA GLU A 220 -16.87 2.18 9.55
C GLU A 220 -15.51 2.79 9.95
N VAL A 221 -14.72 2.12 10.80
CA VAL A 221 -13.39 2.64 11.15
C VAL A 221 -12.45 2.62 9.94
N CYS A 222 -12.47 1.56 9.13
CA CYS A 222 -11.69 1.48 7.89
C CYS A 222 -12.06 2.59 6.91
N ASP A 223 -13.36 2.87 6.69
CA ASP A 223 -13.82 3.96 5.82
C ASP A 223 -13.32 5.33 6.30
N LYS A 224 -13.37 5.59 7.61
CA LYS A 224 -12.85 6.83 8.20
C LYS A 224 -11.34 6.98 8.00
N LEU A 225 -10.58 5.89 8.15
CA LEU A 225 -9.13 5.88 7.92
C LEU A 225 -8.79 6.12 6.44
N VAL A 226 -9.44 5.39 5.53
CA VAL A 226 -9.24 5.50 4.08
C VAL A 226 -9.62 6.89 3.55
N LYS A 227 -10.71 7.49 4.06
CA LYS A 227 -11.11 8.86 3.70
C LYS A 227 -10.20 9.95 4.25
N ALA A 228 -9.44 9.67 5.31
CA ALA A 228 -8.47 10.61 5.86
C ALA A 228 -7.22 10.75 4.98
N GLN A 229 -6.93 9.76 4.13
CA GLN A 229 -5.84 9.80 3.15
C GLN A 229 -6.08 10.89 2.10
N LYS A 230 -5.00 11.58 1.70
CA LYS A 230 -5.02 12.72 0.75
C LYS A 230 -4.16 12.43 -0.48
N PRO A 231 -4.58 11.50 -1.35
CA PRO A 231 -3.78 11.13 -2.51
C PRO A 231 -3.65 12.24 -3.53
N ALA A 232 -2.47 12.34 -4.12
CA ALA A 232 -2.17 13.25 -5.20
C ALA A 232 -2.64 12.65 -6.54
N ILE A 233 -3.95 12.44 -6.69
CA ILE A 233 -4.58 11.96 -7.94
C ILE A 233 -4.40 13.02 -9.04
N SER A 234 -3.84 12.63 -10.18
CA SER A 234 -3.77 13.50 -11.37
C SER A 234 -5.18 13.85 -11.88
N GLU A 235 -5.38 15.06 -12.40
CA GLU A 235 -6.67 15.49 -12.97
C GLU A 235 -7.14 14.54 -14.08
N THR A 236 -6.20 14.08 -14.89
CA THR A 236 -6.44 13.13 -15.98
C THR A 236 -6.99 11.80 -15.48
N ASP A 237 -6.68 11.43 -14.23
CA ASP A 237 -7.02 10.13 -13.63
C ASP A 237 -8.29 10.15 -12.77
N LYS A 238 -8.89 11.33 -12.51
CA LYS A 238 -10.09 11.46 -11.66
C LYS A 238 -11.32 10.72 -12.17
N LYS A 239 -11.39 10.45 -13.47
CA LYS A 239 -12.54 9.78 -14.12
C LYS A 239 -12.50 8.25 -14.02
N MET A 240 -11.47 7.67 -13.39
CA MET A 240 -11.33 6.21 -13.31
C MET A 240 -11.25 5.56 -14.69
N GLY A 241 -10.33 6.06 -15.52
CA GLY A 241 -10.06 5.52 -16.85
C GLY A 241 -9.58 4.07 -16.82
N ILE A 242 -9.93 3.31 -17.87
CA ILE A 242 -9.51 1.91 -18.02
C ILE A 242 -8.06 1.86 -18.49
N ILE A 243 -7.25 1.04 -17.81
CA ILE A 243 -5.86 0.78 -18.16
C ILE A 243 -5.81 -0.49 -19.01
N PHE A 244 -4.97 -0.50 -20.03
CA PHE A 244 -4.41 -1.72 -20.58
C PHE A 244 -2.91 -1.76 -20.29
N ASN A 245 -2.47 -2.78 -19.56
CA ASN A 245 -1.05 -3.03 -19.36
C ASN A 245 -0.66 -4.27 -20.19
N GLU A 246 0.39 -4.16 -20.98
CA GLU A 246 0.80 -5.20 -21.92
C GLU A 246 1.60 -6.36 -21.30
N TYR A 247 1.97 -6.30 -20.02
CA TYR A 247 2.87 -7.27 -19.39
C TYR A 247 2.45 -8.73 -19.61
N CYS A 248 1.17 -9.09 -19.40
CA CYS A 248 0.71 -10.47 -19.60
C CYS A 248 0.46 -10.81 -21.08
N THR A 249 0.58 -9.84 -21.98
CA THR A 249 0.55 -10.05 -23.43
C THR A 249 1.93 -10.39 -23.99
N THR A 250 3.01 -9.81 -23.44
CA THR A 250 4.38 -10.02 -23.98
C THR A 250 5.37 -10.66 -23.02
N TRP A 251 5.02 -10.77 -21.73
CA TRP A 251 5.84 -11.33 -20.65
C TRP A 251 7.21 -10.66 -20.52
N GLY A 252 7.20 -9.33 -20.50
CA GLY A 252 8.40 -8.49 -20.40
C GLY A 252 9.21 -8.42 -21.70
N ASN A 253 8.54 -8.62 -22.85
CA ASN A 253 9.17 -8.52 -24.15
C ASN A 253 8.45 -7.56 -25.12
N PRO A 254 8.21 -6.30 -24.72
CA PRO A 254 7.61 -5.32 -25.60
C PRO A 254 8.56 -4.95 -26.74
N SER A 255 7.98 -4.65 -27.91
CA SER A 255 8.67 -4.15 -29.10
C SER A 255 7.77 -3.17 -29.84
N TYR A 256 8.34 -2.38 -30.75
CA TYR A 256 7.55 -1.47 -31.58
C TYR A 256 6.37 -2.18 -32.26
N ASP A 257 6.63 -3.35 -32.88
CA ASP A 257 5.64 -4.06 -33.68
C ASP A 257 4.51 -4.65 -32.84
N ASN A 258 4.83 -5.25 -31.68
CA ASN A 258 3.79 -5.83 -30.83
C ASN A 258 2.96 -4.73 -30.16
N ILE A 259 3.56 -3.65 -29.65
CA ILE A 259 2.80 -2.53 -29.06
C ILE A 259 1.93 -1.86 -30.12
N LYS A 260 2.42 -1.70 -31.36
CA LYS A 260 1.61 -1.19 -32.47
C LYS A 260 0.40 -2.09 -32.73
N LYS A 261 0.60 -3.41 -32.73
CA LYS A 261 -0.49 -4.38 -32.91
C LYS A 261 -1.51 -4.31 -31.76
N ILE A 262 -1.06 -4.12 -30.51
CA ILE A 262 -1.93 -3.86 -29.35
C ILE A 262 -2.75 -2.59 -29.61
N CYS A 263 -2.10 -1.50 -30.01
CA CYS A 263 -2.78 -0.24 -30.30
C CYS A 263 -3.90 -0.40 -31.34
N ASP A 264 -3.61 -1.10 -32.43
CA ASP A 264 -4.56 -1.33 -33.51
C ASP A 264 -5.79 -2.13 -33.03
N LYS A 265 -5.59 -3.11 -32.12
CA LYS A 265 -6.67 -3.92 -31.56
C LYS A 265 -7.50 -3.18 -30.52
N LEU A 266 -6.89 -2.28 -29.74
CA LEU A 266 -7.55 -1.52 -28.68
C LEU A 266 -8.20 -0.21 -29.16
N ASN A 267 -7.83 0.27 -30.36
CA ASN A 267 -8.33 1.52 -30.91
C ASN A 267 -9.88 1.55 -30.93
N GLY A 268 -10.46 2.60 -30.35
CA GLY A 268 -11.91 2.78 -30.27
C GLY A 268 -12.63 1.95 -29.20
N LYS A 269 -11.94 1.11 -28.42
CA LYS A 269 -12.57 0.28 -27.38
C LYS A 269 -12.80 0.99 -26.04
N GLY A 270 -12.34 2.23 -25.88
CA GLY A 270 -12.51 2.99 -24.64
C GLY A 270 -11.41 2.79 -23.58
N ILE A 271 -10.27 2.24 -23.99
CA ILE A 271 -9.06 2.20 -23.16
C ILE A 271 -8.47 3.62 -23.06
N GLN A 272 -8.17 4.06 -21.84
CA GLN A 272 -7.58 5.39 -21.61
C GLN A 272 -6.05 5.33 -21.64
N TYR A 273 -5.45 4.30 -21.05
CA TYR A 273 -4.00 4.17 -20.92
C TYR A 273 -3.51 2.88 -21.58
N LEU A 274 -2.40 2.96 -22.32
CA LEU A 274 -1.65 1.79 -22.76
C LEU A 274 -0.24 1.88 -22.17
N VAL A 275 0.06 0.98 -21.23
CA VAL A 275 1.32 0.95 -20.50
C VAL A 275 2.25 -0.06 -21.17
N ILE A 276 3.44 0.40 -21.58
CA ILE A 276 4.56 -0.45 -21.99
C ILE A 276 5.28 -0.87 -20.71
N ASP A 277 5.27 -2.17 -20.39
CA ASP A 277 5.82 -2.71 -19.15
C ASP A 277 7.31 -3.08 -19.33
N ALA A 278 7.87 -3.87 -18.43
CA ALA A 278 9.30 -4.12 -18.35
C ALA A 278 9.91 -4.70 -19.65
N GLY A 279 11.19 -4.41 -19.89
CA GLY A 279 11.95 -4.97 -21.01
C GLY A 279 12.05 -4.11 -22.27
N TRP A 280 11.59 -2.86 -22.24
CA TRP A 280 11.87 -1.85 -23.26
C TRP A 280 13.33 -1.34 -23.25
N TYR A 281 14.07 -1.63 -22.19
CA TYR A 281 15.45 -1.21 -21.91
C TYR A 281 16.44 -2.39 -22.01
N GLY A 282 17.72 -2.11 -21.83
CA GLY A 282 18.80 -3.11 -21.78
C GLY A 282 19.19 -3.67 -23.17
N LYS A 283 20.26 -4.48 -23.23
CA LYS A 283 20.88 -4.94 -24.50
C LYS A 283 20.82 -6.46 -24.70
N GLY A 284 19.62 -7.04 -24.67
CA GLY A 284 19.38 -8.42 -25.13
C GLY A 284 19.74 -9.57 -24.19
N GLN A 285 20.29 -9.32 -23.00
CA GLN A 285 20.65 -10.36 -22.01
C GLN A 285 19.52 -10.69 -21.01
N GLY A 286 18.25 -10.55 -21.44
CA GLY A 286 17.08 -10.67 -20.57
C GLY A 286 16.80 -9.38 -19.79
N TRP A 287 15.53 -8.99 -19.71
CA TRP A 287 15.12 -7.73 -19.12
C TRP A 287 15.23 -7.73 -17.58
N TRP A 288 14.99 -8.87 -16.96
CA TRP A 288 14.93 -9.02 -15.50
C TRP A 288 16.24 -8.65 -14.79
N ASN A 289 17.39 -8.85 -15.43
CA ASN A 289 18.69 -8.52 -14.84
C ASN A 289 19.27 -7.20 -15.35
N SER A 290 18.55 -6.48 -16.20
CA SER A 290 19.06 -5.27 -16.88
C SER A 290 18.59 -3.95 -16.25
N MET A 291 17.82 -3.99 -15.15
CA MET A 291 17.32 -2.76 -14.51
C MET A 291 18.47 -1.88 -13.99
N GLY A 292 18.24 -0.57 -13.92
CA GLY A 292 19.25 0.40 -13.52
C GLY A 292 20.10 0.93 -14.67
N ASP A 293 20.05 0.34 -15.87
CA ASP A 293 20.46 0.98 -17.12
C ASP A 293 19.23 1.30 -17.98
N TRP A 294 18.75 2.54 -17.85
CA TRP A 294 17.51 3.02 -18.47
C TRP A 294 17.71 3.53 -19.90
N SER A 295 18.61 2.90 -20.65
CA SER A 295 18.81 3.18 -22.07
C SER A 295 17.82 2.38 -22.91
N VAL A 296 17.18 3.03 -23.89
CA VAL A 296 16.21 2.38 -24.79
C VAL A 296 16.90 1.27 -25.57
N ASN A 297 16.24 0.12 -25.66
CA ASN A 297 16.66 -0.96 -26.54
C ASN A 297 16.26 -0.63 -28.00
N GLU A 298 17.20 -0.13 -28.80
CA GLU A 298 16.96 0.24 -30.21
C GLU A 298 16.63 -0.96 -31.11
N ASP A 299 17.00 -2.20 -30.74
CA ASP A 299 16.61 -3.39 -31.50
C ASP A 299 15.10 -3.67 -31.34
N LYS A 300 14.55 -3.41 -30.15
CA LYS A 300 13.12 -3.54 -29.85
C LYS A 300 12.31 -2.32 -30.29
N PHE A 301 12.89 -1.13 -30.17
CA PHE A 301 12.26 0.15 -30.49
C PHE A 301 13.14 0.99 -31.43
N PRO A 302 13.20 0.65 -32.73
CA PRO A 302 14.05 1.37 -33.67
C PRO A 302 13.63 2.84 -33.82
N GLY A 303 14.56 3.74 -33.54
CA GLY A 303 14.32 5.19 -33.52
C GLY A 303 13.75 5.71 -32.20
N GLY A 304 13.89 4.93 -31.12
CA GLY A 304 13.50 5.29 -29.77
C GLY A 304 12.00 5.17 -29.45
N LEU A 305 11.66 5.43 -28.18
CA LEU A 305 10.28 5.28 -27.66
C LEU A 305 9.31 6.36 -28.14
N LYS A 306 9.79 7.52 -28.62
CA LYS A 306 8.92 8.61 -29.04
C LYS A 306 7.97 8.18 -30.15
N LYS A 307 8.45 7.39 -31.12
CA LYS A 307 7.67 6.93 -32.26
C LYS A 307 6.48 6.07 -31.84
N ILE A 308 6.68 5.13 -30.91
CA ILE A 308 5.59 4.29 -30.42
C ILE A 308 4.64 5.09 -29.50
N ALA A 309 5.17 6.00 -28.68
CA ALA A 309 4.34 6.88 -27.85
C ALA A 309 3.44 7.80 -28.70
N ASP A 310 3.96 8.36 -29.81
CA ASP A 310 3.18 9.12 -30.80
C ASP A 310 2.07 8.23 -31.41
N TYR A 311 2.37 6.96 -31.71
CA TYR A 311 1.39 6.03 -32.26
C TYR A 311 0.27 5.71 -31.27
N ILE A 312 0.59 5.42 -30.01
CA ILE A 312 -0.38 5.20 -28.92
C ILE A 312 -1.33 6.41 -28.82
N ARG A 313 -0.79 7.63 -28.84
CA ARG A 313 -1.58 8.87 -28.85
C ARG A 313 -2.48 9.00 -30.08
N SER A 314 -2.00 8.60 -31.26
CA SER A 314 -2.79 8.64 -32.49
C SER A 314 -4.01 7.70 -32.45
N CYS A 315 -3.97 6.65 -31.62
CA CYS A 315 -5.09 5.76 -31.33
C CYS A 315 -5.99 6.26 -30.17
N GLY A 316 -5.77 7.49 -29.69
CA GLY A 316 -6.59 8.12 -28.64
C GLY A 316 -6.25 7.68 -27.20
N MET A 317 -5.15 6.96 -27.00
CA MET A 317 -4.71 6.49 -25.68
C MET A 317 -3.56 7.34 -25.14
N ILE A 318 -3.41 7.36 -23.81
CA ILE A 318 -2.27 7.97 -23.13
C ILE A 318 -1.16 6.91 -23.01
N PRO A 319 0.05 7.15 -23.54
CA PRO A 319 1.14 6.21 -23.41
C PRO A 319 1.68 6.22 -21.98
N GLY A 320 1.87 5.01 -21.45
CA GLY A 320 2.52 4.75 -20.17
C GLY A 320 3.81 3.95 -20.30
N LEU A 321 4.70 4.09 -19.31
CA LEU A 321 5.98 3.40 -19.28
C LEU A 321 6.30 2.90 -17.86
N TRP A 322 6.88 1.70 -17.78
CA TRP A 322 7.33 1.08 -16.53
C TRP A 322 8.80 1.39 -16.21
N PHE A 323 9.13 1.54 -14.91
CA PHE A 323 10.48 1.64 -14.37
C PHE A 323 10.58 0.96 -12.98
N GLU A 324 11.77 0.44 -12.63
CA GLU A 324 12.14 0.02 -11.26
C GLU A 324 13.28 0.91 -10.74
N LEU A 325 12.94 2.12 -10.29
CA LEU A 325 13.89 3.25 -10.14
C LEU A 325 15.06 2.99 -9.20
N GLU A 326 14.84 2.22 -8.15
CA GLU A 326 15.74 2.09 -6.99
C GLU A 326 16.74 0.93 -7.12
N SER A 327 16.57 0.06 -8.13
CA SER A 327 17.33 -1.19 -8.26
C SER A 327 18.29 -1.17 -9.43
N VAL A 328 19.38 -1.94 -9.28
CA VAL A 328 20.41 -2.19 -10.30
C VAL A 328 20.61 -3.68 -10.44
N GLY A 329 20.41 -4.21 -11.64
CA GLY A 329 20.57 -5.63 -11.95
C GLY A 329 21.98 -6.01 -12.40
N THR A 330 22.29 -7.30 -12.37
CA THR A 330 23.62 -7.85 -12.71
C THR A 330 24.12 -7.53 -14.12
N ASN A 331 23.22 -7.26 -15.07
CA ASN A 331 23.56 -6.89 -16.45
C ASN A 331 23.66 -5.37 -16.67
N SER A 332 23.36 -4.55 -15.65
CA SER A 332 23.53 -3.10 -15.74
C SER A 332 25.02 -2.73 -15.75
N GLY A 333 25.37 -1.74 -16.58
CA GLY A 333 26.71 -1.15 -16.57
C GLY A 333 27.11 -0.54 -15.22
N HIS A 334 26.11 -0.22 -14.38
CA HIS A 334 26.31 0.38 -13.07
C HIS A 334 26.33 -0.62 -11.91
N TYR A 335 26.23 -1.93 -12.19
CA TYR A 335 26.13 -2.93 -11.13
C TYR A 335 27.33 -2.93 -10.18
N GLN A 336 28.52 -2.52 -10.65
CA GLN A 336 29.75 -2.47 -9.85
C GLN A 336 30.11 -1.06 -9.35
N ASP A 337 29.24 -0.07 -9.54
CA ASP A 337 29.49 1.34 -9.18
C ASP A 337 29.27 1.54 -7.68
N LYS A 338 30.13 0.92 -6.88
CA LYS A 338 30.01 0.82 -5.42
C LYS A 338 29.80 2.17 -4.73
N GLU A 339 30.34 3.25 -5.28
CA GLU A 339 30.20 4.60 -4.71
C GLU A 339 28.76 5.14 -4.71
N HIS A 340 27.92 4.64 -5.63
CA HIS A 340 26.53 5.08 -5.81
C HIS A 340 25.51 4.05 -5.29
N LEU A 341 25.99 2.92 -4.75
CA LEU A 341 25.16 1.81 -4.30
C LEU A 341 25.06 1.77 -2.78
N LEU A 342 23.91 1.33 -2.27
CA LEU A 342 23.77 1.04 -0.84
C LEU A 342 24.74 -0.06 -0.42
N LEU A 343 25.43 0.18 0.68
CA LEU A 343 26.33 -0.77 1.30
C LEU A 343 25.72 -1.34 2.58
N LYS A 344 26.17 -2.53 2.94
CA LYS A 344 25.96 -3.13 4.25
C LYS A 344 27.24 -3.83 4.67
N ASP A 345 27.74 -3.48 5.85
CA ASP A 345 29.02 -3.96 6.36
C ASP A 345 30.20 -3.68 5.40
N GLY A 346 30.14 -2.54 4.69
CA GLY A 346 31.14 -2.09 3.72
C GLY A 346 31.08 -2.80 2.36
N VAL A 347 30.08 -3.65 2.11
CA VAL A 347 29.90 -4.43 0.87
C VAL A 347 28.60 -3.99 0.18
N PRO A 348 28.52 -3.92 -1.17
CA PRO A 348 27.26 -3.64 -1.85
C PRO A 348 26.13 -4.55 -1.37
N LEU A 349 25.05 -3.94 -0.88
CA LEU A 349 23.87 -4.66 -0.43
C LEU A 349 23.23 -5.34 -1.63
N THR A 350 23.39 -6.65 -1.70
CA THR A 350 22.94 -7.48 -2.83
C THR A 350 21.85 -8.43 -2.34
N VAL A 351 20.71 -8.45 -3.03
CA VAL A 351 19.60 -9.37 -2.77
C VAL A 351 19.23 -10.07 -4.07
N GLY A 352 19.51 -11.37 -4.13
CA GLY A 352 19.48 -12.11 -5.40
C GLY A 352 20.39 -11.45 -6.43
N GLU A 353 19.82 -11.09 -7.58
CA GLU A 353 20.49 -10.44 -8.71
C GLU A 353 20.40 -8.90 -8.66
N ARG A 354 19.91 -8.33 -7.56
CA ARG A 354 19.67 -6.89 -7.39
C ARG A 354 20.63 -6.25 -6.39
N ARG A 355 21.06 -5.04 -6.71
CA ARG A 355 21.63 -4.05 -5.80
C ARG A 355 20.74 -2.82 -5.79
N PHE A 356 20.95 -1.93 -4.84
CA PHE A 356 20.11 -0.74 -4.67
C PHE A 356 20.93 0.53 -4.82
N TRP A 357 20.36 1.50 -5.53
CA TRP A 357 20.90 2.85 -5.58
C TRP A 357 20.84 3.55 -4.22
N ASP A 358 21.84 4.37 -3.93
CA ASP A 358 21.70 5.36 -2.86
C ASP A 358 20.85 6.55 -3.34
N MET A 359 19.59 6.58 -2.92
CA MET A 359 18.64 7.63 -3.32
C MET A 359 18.93 9.00 -2.67
N GLU A 360 19.86 9.10 -1.71
CA GLU A 360 20.37 10.40 -1.20
C GLU A 360 21.53 10.93 -2.04
N ASP A 361 22.10 10.13 -2.94
CA ASP A 361 23.24 10.51 -3.78
C ASP A 361 22.80 11.45 -4.93
N GLU A 362 23.41 12.62 -5.01
CA GLU A 362 23.14 13.61 -6.06
C GLU A 362 23.43 13.07 -7.47
N TRP A 363 24.43 12.21 -7.63
CA TRP A 363 24.73 11.58 -8.91
C TRP A 363 23.59 10.66 -9.35
N VAL A 364 23.07 9.84 -8.45
CA VAL A 364 21.91 8.94 -8.71
C VAL A 364 20.68 9.78 -9.07
N ILE A 365 20.39 10.83 -8.30
CA ILE A 365 19.26 11.72 -8.56
C ILE A 365 19.38 12.39 -9.93
N SER A 366 20.59 12.79 -10.33
CA SER A 366 20.88 13.38 -11.64
C SER A 366 20.69 12.35 -12.76
N TYR A 367 21.26 11.15 -12.61
CA TYR A 367 21.13 10.04 -13.55
C TYR A 367 19.67 9.68 -13.80
N LEU A 368 18.89 9.45 -12.73
CA LEU A 368 17.46 9.16 -12.85
C LEU A 368 16.68 10.36 -13.40
N GLY A 369 17.06 11.59 -13.06
CA GLY A 369 16.47 12.80 -13.64
C GLY A 369 16.60 12.84 -15.16
N GLU A 370 17.78 12.50 -15.69
CA GLU A 370 18.02 12.42 -17.13
C GLU A 370 17.30 11.21 -17.76
N LYS A 371 17.45 10.02 -17.18
CA LYS A 371 16.97 8.80 -17.83
C LYS A 371 15.48 8.54 -17.68
N VAL A 372 14.86 9.10 -16.65
CA VAL A 372 13.44 8.90 -16.34
C VAL A 372 12.67 10.15 -16.71
N ILE A 373 12.91 11.27 -16.01
CA ILE A 373 12.07 12.48 -16.15
C ILE A 373 12.20 13.08 -17.56
N LYS A 374 13.42 13.27 -18.06
CA LYS A 374 13.64 13.83 -19.40
C LYS A 374 13.11 12.89 -20.49
N LEU A 375 13.32 11.58 -20.37
CA LEU A 375 12.75 10.60 -21.32
C LEU A 375 11.22 10.67 -21.37
N LEU A 376 10.56 10.68 -20.21
CA LEU A 376 9.10 10.79 -20.11
C LEU A 376 8.60 12.08 -20.78
N LYS A 377 9.27 13.21 -20.54
CA LYS A 377 8.96 14.52 -21.17
C LYS A 377 9.13 14.49 -22.69
N GLU A 378 10.28 14.05 -23.17
CA GLU A 378 10.64 14.10 -24.60
C GLU A 378 9.76 13.17 -25.44
N CYS A 379 9.37 12.02 -24.89
CA CYS A 379 8.49 11.06 -25.56
C CYS A 379 6.99 11.34 -25.33
N GLY A 380 6.65 12.21 -24.37
CA GLY A 380 5.27 12.58 -24.04
C GLY A 380 4.49 11.47 -23.32
N PHE A 381 5.14 10.73 -22.43
CA PHE A 381 4.47 9.73 -21.58
C PHE A 381 3.65 10.45 -20.50
N GLY A 382 2.36 10.10 -20.41
CA GLY A 382 1.43 10.68 -19.42
C GLY A 382 1.17 9.77 -18.23
N TYR A 383 1.72 8.56 -18.25
CA TYR A 383 1.56 7.54 -17.23
C TYR A 383 2.90 6.89 -16.91
N LEU A 384 3.18 6.68 -15.62
CA LEU A 384 4.40 6.07 -15.13
C LEU A 384 4.04 4.98 -14.11
N LYS A 385 4.43 3.74 -14.40
CA LYS A 385 4.40 2.65 -13.42
C LYS A 385 5.77 2.55 -12.77
N VAL A 386 5.83 2.77 -11.46
CA VAL A 386 7.06 2.67 -10.67
C VAL A 386 6.99 1.41 -9.83
N ASP A 387 7.87 0.46 -10.13
CA ASP A 387 7.97 -0.82 -9.46
C ASP A 387 9.15 -0.88 -8.49
N TYR A 388 9.11 -1.87 -7.59
CA TYR A 388 10.15 -2.13 -6.60
C TYR A 388 10.08 -3.60 -6.14
N ASN A 389 11.03 -4.42 -6.62
CA ASN A 389 10.88 -5.87 -6.62
C ASN A 389 11.72 -6.64 -5.59
N ASP A 390 12.41 -5.95 -4.69
CA ASP A 390 13.05 -6.58 -3.53
C ASP A 390 13.30 -5.56 -2.42
N THR A 391 13.69 -5.98 -1.22
CA THR A 391 13.85 -5.08 -0.07
C THR A 391 15.28 -4.95 0.44
N ILE A 392 15.61 -3.76 0.96
CA ILE A 392 16.85 -3.44 1.66
C ILE A 392 16.98 -4.20 3.00
N GLY A 393 15.89 -4.80 3.49
CA GLY A 393 15.88 -5.51 4.78
C GLY A 393 16.10 -4.54 5.94
N MET A 394 16.82 -4.96 6.99
CA MET A 394 17.01 -4.16 8.21
C MET A 394 17.61 -2.76 7.99
N GLY A 395 18.32 -2.55 6.88
CA GLY A 395 18.84 -1.26 6.49
C GLY A 395 20.22 -1.35 5.85
N CYS A 396 20.86 -0.20 5.75
CA CYS A 396 22.13 0.00 5.06
C CYS A 396 23.09 0.83 5.91
N ASP A 397 24.36 0.79 5.55
CA ASP A 397 25.41 1.60 6.14
C ASP A 397 25.14 3.09 5.93
N GLY A 398 25.69 3.90 6.82
CA GLY A 398 25.55 5.35 6.80
C GLY A 398 25.96 5.97 8.14
N PRO A 399 25.75 7.28 8.31
CA PRO A 399 26.19 8.00 9.51
C PRO A 399 25.36 7.66 10.75
N GLU A 400 24.16 7.10 10.58
CA GLU A 400 23.28 6.68 11.68
C GLU A 400 23.10 5.16 11.70
N SER A 401 22.18 4.63 12.50
CA SER A 401 21.92 3.19 12.54
C SER A 401 21.30 2.69 11.23
N LEU A 402 21.40 1.37 10.98
CA LEU A 402 20.81 0.73 9.80
C LEU A 402 19.34 1.14 9.57
N GLY A 403 18.51 1.11 10.62
CA GLY A 403 17.09 1.45 10.52
C GLY A 403 16.84 2.93 10.21
N GLU A 404 17.66 3.85 10.72
CA GLU A 404 17.53 5.28 10.39
C GLU A 404 18.02 5.58 8.98
N ASN A 405 19.14 4.98 8.54
CA ASN A 405 19.60 5.12 7.17
C ASN A 405 18.56 4.57 6.18
N LEU A 406 17.97 3.40 6.46
CA LEU A 406 16.84 2.87 5.68
C LEU A 406 15.70 3.89 5.54
N ARG A 407 15.25 4.46 6.66
CA ARG A 407 14.17 5.46 6.68
C ARG A 407 14.51 6.65 5.79
N LYS A 408 15.75 7.17 5.88
CA LYS A 408 16.24 8.28 5.06
C LYS A 408 16.28 7.92 3.56
N LYS A 409 16.79 6.74 3.19
CA LYS A 409 16.81 6.29 1.79
C LYS A 409 15.40 6.21 1.19
N VAL A 410 14.45 5.66 1.95
CA VAL A 410 13.04 5.58 1.51
C VAL A 410 12.41 6.98 1.42
N GLN A 411 12.72 7.90 2.33
CA GLN A 411 12.27 9.30 2.21
C GLN A 411 12.86 10.01 0.99
N ALA A 412 14.10 9.69 0.61
CA ALA A 412 14.73 10.21 -0.60
C ALA A 412 14.04 9.67 -1.86
N THR A 413 13.66 8.38 -1.89
CA THR A 413 12.77 7.81 -2.92
C THR A 413 11.47 8.62 -3.02
N GLN A 414 10.77 8.86 -1.91
CA GLN A 414 9.56 9.69 -1.91
C GLN A 414 9.81 11.12 -2.42
N GLY A 415 11.00 11.67 -2.15
CA GLY A 415 11.47 12.94 -2.70
C GLY A 415 11.57 12.91 -4.23
N PHE A 416 12.04 11.80 -4.79
CA PHE A 416 12.11 11.63 -6.25
C PHE A 416 10.71 11.51 -6.88
N PHE A 417 9.74 10.85 -6.24
CA PHE A 417 8.33 10.86 -6.69
C PHE A 417 7.77 12.29 -6.73
N ARG A 418 8.03 13.10 -5.70
CA ARG A 418 7.65 14.52 -5.69
C ARG A 418 8.34 15.31 -6.81
N LYS A 419 9.61 15.02 -7.09
CA LYS A 419 10.36 15.63 -8.20
C LYS A 419 9.75 15.29 -9.56
N ILE A 420 9.41 14.03 -9.82
CA ILE A 420 8.71 13.60 -11.06
C ILE A 420 7.43 14.41 -11.23
N LYS A 421 6.59 14.48 -10.19
CA LYS A 421 5.32 15.20 -10.26
C LYS A 421 5.49 16.71 -10.42
N ALA A 422 6.50 17.32 -9.80
CA ALA A 422 6.80 18.74 -10.00
C ALA A 422 7.22 19.04 -11.45
N GLU A 423 8.00 18.14 -12.06
CA GLU A 423 8.49 18.29 -13.43
C GLU A 423 7.43 17.94 -14.49
N ILE A 424 6.51 17.02 -14.18
CA ILE A 424 5.43 16.56 -15.06
C ILE A 424 4.10 16.57 -14.29
N PRO A 425 3.47 17.74 -14.04
CA PRO A 425 2.33 17.88 -13.13
C PRO A 425 1.12 16.97 -13.41
N GLU A 426 0.84 16.73 -14.69
CA GLU A 426 -0.30 15.90 -15.13
C GLU A 426 -0.01 14.40 -15.12
N ILE A 427 1.22 13.98 -14.82
CA ILE A 427 1.58 12.56 -14.89
C ILE A 427 0.78 11.73 -13.89
N VAL A 428 0.24 10.63 -14.40
CA VAL A 428 -0.38 9.59 -13.57
C VAL A 428 0.73 8.68 -13.10
N ILE A 429 0.98 8.64 -11.79
CA ILE A 429 1.94 7.70 -11.19
C ILE A 429 1.17 6.52 -10.61
N GLU A 430 1.55 5.32 -11.03
CA GLU A 430 1.15 4.03 -10.46
C GLU A 430 2.26 3.51 -9.54
N ASN A 431 1.95 3.28 -8.27
CA ASN A 431 2.84 2.61 -7.33
C ASN A 431 2.75 1.09 -7.49
N CYS A 432 3.89 0.42 -7.59
CA CYS A 432 3.99 -1.03 -7.65
C CYS A 432 5.19 -1.46 -6.80
N SER A 433 5.06 -2.57 -6.09
CA SER A 433 6.19 -3.20 -5.40
C SER A 433 5.93 -4.69 -5.33
N SER A 434 6.27 -5.40 -6.42
CA SER A 434 5.82 -6.78 -6.66
C SER A 434 4.33 -6.93 -6.33
N GLY A 435 3.50 -6.10 -6.95
CA GLY A 435 2.14 -5.84 -6.49
C GLY A 435 2.11 -4.90 -5.29
N GLY A 436 1.58 -5.36 -4.15
CA GLY A 436 1.07 -4.49 -3.09
C GLY A 436 2.00 -4.18 -1.91
N HIS A 437 3.32 -4.39 -2.01
CA HIS A 437 4.19 -4.31 -0.82
C HIS A 437 4.56 -2.90 -0.33
N ARG A 438 4.14 -1.85 -1.05
CA ARG A 438 4.29 -0.42 -0.68
C ARG A 438 2.95 0.33 -0.65
N LEU A 439 1.84 -0.36 -0.40
CA LEU A 439 0.49 0.22 -0.32
C LEU A 439 0.19 0.95 1.01
N GLU A 440 1.22 1.34 1.76
CA GLU A 440 1.00 2.13 2.96
C GLU A 440 0.71 3.61 2.61
N PRO A 441 -0.04 4.33 3.45
CA PRO A 441 -0.59 5.63 3.08
C PRO A 441 0.42 6.70 2.68
N SER A 442 1.62 6.75 3.26
CA SER A 442 2.58 7.82 2.96
C SER A 442 3.12 7.75 1.53
N MET A 443 3.31 6.54 0.99
CA MET A 443 3.62 6.32 -0.43
C MET A 443 2.37 6.50 -1.30
N MET A 444 1.22 5.96 -0.87
CA MET A 444 -0.05 6.09 -1.60
C MET A 444 -0.52 7.54 -1.76
N GLU A 445 -0.14 8.44 -0.84
CA GLU A 445 -0.44 9.86 -0.93
C GLU A 445 0.34 10.57 -2.06
N LEU A 446 1.43 9.98 -2.57
CA LEU A 446 2.27 10.55 -3.63
C LEU A 446 1.81 10.17 -5.04
N VAL A 447 0.91 9.20 -5.17
CA VAL A 447 0.57 8.56 -6.44
C VAL A 447 -0.93 8.66 -6.77
N SER A 448 -1.26 8.44 -8.04
CA SER A 448 -2.65 8.42 -8.48
C SER A 448 -3.32 7.07 -8.26
N GLN A 449 -2.58 5.99 -8.46
CA GLN A 449 -3.08 4.63 -8.28
C GLN A 449 -1.95 3.67 -7.94
N ALA A 450 -2.26 2.40 -7.74
CA ALA A 450 -1.30 1.36 -7.45
C ALA A 450 -1.76 0.00 -7.98
N SER A 451 -0.83 -0.78 -8.53
CA SER A 451 -1.04 -2.22 -8.72
C SER A 451 -1.17 -2.87 -7.34
N PHE A 452 -2.38 -3.31 -7.02
CA PHE A 452 -2.70 -3.75 -5.67
C PHE A 452 -2.07 -5.11 -5.28
N SER A 453 -1.76 -5.93 -6.28
CA SER A 453 -1.29 -7.31 -6.12
C SER A 453 -0.82 -7.88 -7.46
N ASP A 454 0.16 -8.77 -7.44
CA ASP A 454 0.54 -9.62 -8.59
C ASP A 454 -0.35 -10.86 -8.75
N ALA A 455 -1.48 -10.92 -8.03
CA ALA A 455 -2.42 -12.04 -8.04
C ALA A 455 -3.25 -12.20 -9.33
N HIS A 456 -2.80 -11.62 -10.44
CA HIS A 456 -3.55 -11.44 -11.68
C HIS A 456 -3.92 -12.75 -12.40
N GLU A 457 -3.19 -13.84 -12.17
CA GLU A 457 -3.52 -15.19 -12.66
C GLU A 457 -4.29 -16.05 -11.62
N THR A 458 -4.49 -15.57 -10.41
CA THR A 458 -5.02 -16.40 -9.31
C THR A 458 -6.54 -16.37 -9.22
N LEU A 459 -7.11 -17.43 -8.64
CA LEU A 459 -8.53 -17.46 -8.28
C LEU A 459 -8.83 -16.58 -7.06
N ALA A 460 -7.83 -16.21 -6.24
CA ALA A 460 -8.03 -15.37 -5.05
C ALA A 460 -8.13 -13.88 -5.33
N ILE A 461 -7.91 -13.43 -6.58
CA ILE A 461 -7.91 -12.01 -6.92
C ILE A 461 -9.11 -11.20 -6.37
N PRO A 462 -10.39 -11.66 -6.41
CA PRO A 462 -11.48 -10.90 -5.80
C PRO A 462 -11.34 -10.75 -4.29
N LEU A 463 -10.88 -11.78 -3.57
CA LEU A 463 -10.70 -11.74 -2.11
C LEU A 463 -9.67 -10.69 -1.71
N ILE A 464 -8.55 -10.66 -2.44
CA ILE A 464 -7.46 -9.71 -2.21
C ILE A 464 -7.96 -8.29 -2.50
N ALA A 465 -8.70 -8.10 -3.61
CA ALA A 465 -9.25 -6.80 -4.00
C ALA A 465 -10.25 -6.28 -2.95
N ALA A 466 -11.17 -7.13 -2.50
CA ALA A 466 -12.13 -6.81 -1.45
C ALA A 466 -11.44 -6.43 -0.14
N ASN A 467 -10.33 -7.11 0.20
CA ASN A 467 -9.58 -6.80 1.40
C ASN A 467 -8.96 -5.41 1.41
N MET A 468 -8.51 -4.93 0.24
CA MET A 468 -7.87 -3.63 0.10
C MET A 468 -8.77 -2.46 0.48
N HIS A 469 -10.10 -2.61 0.41
CA HIS A 469 -11.06 -1.58 0.84
C HIS A 469 -10.88 -1.15 2.31
N ARG A 470 -10.17 -1.94 3.14
CA ARG A 470 -9.92 -1.61 4.54
C ARG A 470 -8.80 -0.59 4.75
N VAL A 471 -7.90 -0.44 3.78
CA VAL A 471 -6.60 0.24 3.97
C VAL A 471 -6.20 1.17 2.84
N ILE A 472 -6.73 0.99 1.63
CA ILE A 472 -6.51 1.93 0.52
C ILE A 472 -7.84 2.35 -0.10
N ARG A 473 -7.83 3.51 -0.76
CA ARG A 473 -8.99 4.01 -1.48
C ARG A 473 -9.25 3.10 -2.69
N PRO A 474 -10.48 2.59 -2.90
CA PRO A 474 -10.78 1.77 -4.08
C PRO A 474 -10.53 2.51 -5.40
N GLU A 475 -10.62 3.85 -5.40
CA GLU A 475 -10.24 4.66 -6.55
C GLU A 475 -8.74 4.62 -6.89
N GLN A 476 -7.87 4.15 -5.99
CA GLN A 476 -6.43 3.99 -6.24
C GLN A 476 -6.05 2.51 -6.46
N SER A 477 -6.93 1.56 -6.17
CA SER A 477 -6.62 0.12 -6.19
C SER A 477 -6.82 -0.44 -7.60
N GLN A 478 -5.75 -0.57 -8.38
CA GLN A 478 -5.82 -1.10 -9.75
C GLN A 478 -5.91 -2.63 -9.74
N ILE A 479 -7.04 -3.17 -10.19
CA ILE A 479 -7.31 -4.61 -10.24
C ILE A 479 -7.17 -5.11 -11.68
N TRP A 480 -6.37 -6.17 -11.85
CA TRP A 480 -6.06 -6.72 -13.17
C TRP A 480 -7.06 -7.82 -13.55
N ALA A 481 -7.63 -7.72 -14.75
CA ALA A 481 -8.29 -8.82 -15.43
C ALA A 481 -7.39 -9.27 -16.59
N VAL A 482 -6.71 -10.40 -16.40
CA VAL A 482 -5.95 -11.06 -17.47
C VAL A 482 -6.89 -11.99 -18.21
N LEU A 483 -6.96 -11.79 -19.52
CA LEU A 483 -7.84 -12.51 -20.42
C LEU A 483 -7.02 -13.50 -21.25
N HIS A 484 -7.52 -14.72 -21.38
CA HIS A 484 -6.88 -15.76 -22.21
C HIS A 484 -7.81 -16.19 -23.34
N ALA A 485 -7.24 -16.56 -24.48
CA ALA A 485 -8.04 -16.99 -25.64
C ALA A 485 -8.95 -18.20 -25.31
N GLY A 486 -8.48 -19.08 -24.42
CA GLY A 486 -9.20 -20.26 -23.95
C GLY A 486 -10.20 -20.02 -22.81
N ASP A 487 -10.39 -18.78 -22.34
CA ASP A 487 -11.32 -18.49 -21.26
C ASP A 487 -12.77 -18.74 -21.70
N SER A 488 -13.53 -19.42 -20.83
CA SER A 488 -14.98 -19.51 -20.94
C SER A 488 -15.65 -18.17 -20.61
N ASP A 489 -16.92 -18.02 -20.98
CA ASP A 489 -17.74 -16.85 -20.61
C ASP A 489 -17.73 -16.60 -19.10
N SER A 490 -17.90 -17.67 -18.29
CA SER A 490 -17.85 -17.60 -16.83
C SER A 490 -16.50 -17.12 -16.31
N ARG A 491 -15.39 -17.53 -16.94
CA ARG A 491 -14.05 -17.08 -16.55
C ARG A 491 -13.83 -15.60 -16.89
N ILE A 492 -14.32 -15.14 -18.04
CA ILE A 492 -14.31 -13.71 -18.40
C ILE A 492 -15.15 -12.90 -17.42
N PHE A 493 -16.35 -13.37 -17.08
CA PHE A 493 -17.18 -12.72 -16.06
C PHE A 493 -16.47 -12.65 -14.71
N TYR A 494 -15.82 -13.74 -14.30
CA TYR A 494 -15.06 -13.80 -13.06
C TYR A 494 -13.97 -12.74 -12.98
N SER A 495 -13.07 -12.71 -13.99
CA SER A 495 -11.94 -11.79 -14.03
C SER A 495 -12.39 -10.33 -14.15
N ILE A 496 -13.35 -10.03 -15.02
CA ILE A 496 -13.84 -8.66 -15.21
C ILE A 496 -14.61 -8.17 -13.98
N ALA A 497 -15.44 -9.01 -13.35
CA ALA A 497 -16.18 -8.62 -12.14
C ALA A 497 -15.25 -8.30 -10.96
N SER A 498 -14.07 -8.91 -10.87
CA SER A 498 -13.06 -8.54 -9.86
C SER A 498 -12.64 -7.07 -9.98
N THR A 499 -12.64 -6.51 -11.19
CA THR A 499 -12.24 -5.11 -11.42
C THR A 499 -13.23 -4.08 -10.88
N PHE A 500 -14.47 -4.49 -10.59
CA PHE A 500 -15.48 -3.61 -9.99
C PHE A 500 -15.22 -3.36 -8.49
N LEU A 501 -14.21 -4.02 -7.91
CA LEU A 501 -13.70 -3.76 -6.56
C LEU A 501 -12.62 -2.65 -6.55
N GLY A 502 -12.30 -2.03 -7.69
CA GLY A 502 -11.28 -0.99 -7.76
C GLY A 502 -11.22 -0.29 -9.12
N ARG A 503 -10.01 0.02 -9.60
CA ARG A 503 -9.78 0.50 -10.96
C ARG A 503 -9.58 -0.66 -11.92
N MET A 504 -10.19 -0.58 -13.09
CA MET A 504 -10.07 -1.64 -14.09
C MET A 504 -8.76 -1.56 -14.86
N CYS A 505 -7.96 -2.63 -14.79
CA CYS A 505 -6.82 -2.87 -15.66
C CYS A 505 -7.03 -4.16 -16.46
N LEU A 506 -6.93 -4.08 -17.78
CA LEU A 506 -7.01 -5.22 -18.69
C LEU A 506 -5.59 -5.62 -19.15
N SER A 507 -5.40 -6.91 -19.41
CA SER A 507 -4.15 -7.49 -19.93
C SER A 507 -4.43 -8.85 -20.58
N GLY A 508 -3.43 -9.47 -21.23
CA GLY A 508 -3.50 -10.85 -21.75
C GLY A 508 -3.68 -10.97 -23.27
N ASP A 509 -4.30 -12.07 -23.73
CA ASP A 509 -4.34 -12.56 -25.12
C ASP A 509 -5.35 -11.83 -26.02
N ILE A 510 -5.32 -10.50 -26.02
CA ILE A 510 -6.32 -9.66 -26.71
C ILE A 510 -6.48 -9.91 -28.22
N TYR A 511 -5.47 -10.49 -28.88
CA TYR A 511 -5.52 -10.77 -30.32
C TYR A 511 -6.44 -11.94 -30.66
N ASP A 512 -6.49 -12.91 -29.77
CA ASP A 512 -7.01 -14.24 -30.05
C ASP A 512 -8.39 -14.47 -29.40
N LEU A 513 -8.87 -13.48 -28.63
CA LEU A 513 -10.25 -13.40 -28.20
C LEU A 513 -11.20 -13.32 -29.40
N SER A 514 -12.21 -14.18 -29.41
CA SER A 514 -13.32 -14.14 -30.35
C SER A 514 -14.15 -12.86 -30.20
N GLU A 515 -14.95 -12.52 -31.22
CA GLU A 515 -15.88 -11.38 -31.16
C GLU A 515 -16.91 -11.52 -30.02
N ALA A 516 -17.31 -12.76 -29.70
CA ALA A 516 -18.20 -13.04 -28.57
C ALA A 516 -17.52 -12.71 -27.24
N GLN A 517 -16.29 -13.19 -27.01
CA GLN A 517 -15.51 -12.88 -25.81
C GLN A 517 -15.26 -11.38 -25.67
N TRP A 518 -14.90 -10.70 -26.76
CA TRP A 518 -14.76 -9.23 -26.77
C TRP A 518 -16.04 -8.50 -26.40
N SER A 519 -17.20 -8.97 -26.88
CA SER A 519 -18.50 -8.40 -26.50
C SER A 519 -18.74 -8.49 -25.00
N LEU A 520 -18.36 -9.61 -24.35
CA LEU A 520 -18.46 -9.74 -22.89
C LEU A 520 -17.55 -8.74 -22.17
N VAL A 521 -16.30 -8.59 -22.63
CA VAL A 521 -15.36 -7.61 -22.07
C VAL A 521 -15.90 -6.19 -22.20
N GLU A 522 -16.40 -5.80 -23.37
CA GLU A 522 -16.94 -4.46 -23.63
C GLU A 522 -18.21 -4.17 -22.79
N GLN A 523 -19.07 -5.17 -22.57
CA GLN A 523 -20.20 -5.06 -21.63
C GLN A 523 -19.71 -4.77 -20.21
N GLY A 524 -18.64 -5.45 -19.78
CA GLY A 524 -18.04 -5.22 -18.46
C GLY A 524 -17.40 -3.85 -18.34
N MET A 525 -16.76 -3.34 -19.40
CA MET A 525 -16.22 -1.98 -19.46
C MET A 525 -17.34 -0.93 -19.34
N GLN A 526 -18.48 -1.15 -19.98
CA GLN A 526 -19.65 -0.27 -19.86
C GLN A 526 -20.23 -0.29 -18.43
N PHE A 527 -20.39 -1.49 -17.85
CA PHE A 527 -20.83 -1.64 -16.46
C PHE A 527 -19.88 -0.93 -15.48
N TYR A 528 -18.56 -1.07 -15.67
CA TYR A 528 -17.54 -0.38 -14.90
C TYR A 528 -17.69 1.15 -14.98
N GLY A 529 -17.93 1.68 -16.18
CA GLY A 529 -18.22 3.11 -16.37
C GLY A 529 -19.40 3.59 -15.52
N MET A 530 -20.49 2.80 -15.47
CA MET A 530 -21.67 3.08 -14.64
C MET A 530 -21.41 2.95 -13.14
N ALA A 531 -20.51 2.05 -12.72
CA ALA A 531 -20.18 1.77 -11.32
C ALA A 531 -19.08 2.69 -10.76
N SER A 532 -18.30 3.34 -11.63
CA SER A 532 -17.06 4.05 -11.28
C SER A 532 -17.20 5.07 -10.15
N ASP A 533 -18.30 5.81 -10.10
CA ASP A 533 -18.54 6.80 -9.03
C ASP A 533 -18.88 6.14 -7.68
N ILE A 534 -19.61 5.03 -7.68
CA ILE A 534 -19.86 4.20 -6.48
C ILE A 534 -18.55 3.59 -5.98
N ILE A 535 -17.69 3.10 -6.89
CA ILE A 535 -16.37 2.60 -6.52
C ILE A 535 -15.55 3.73 -5.88
N ARG A 536 -15.48 4.89 -6.55
CA ARG A 536 -14.69 6.06 -6.10
C ARG A 536 -15.10 6.60 -4.75
N SER A 537 -16.39 6.82 -4.59
CA SER A 537 -16.92 7.72 -3.54
C SER A 537 -17.88 7.02 -2.57
N GLY A 538 -18.27 5.79 -2.86
CA GLY A 538 -19.10 4.99 -1.97
C GLY A 538 -18.37 4.50 -0.73
N VAL A 539 -19.14 3.85 0.15
CA VAL A 539 -18.65 3.20 1.36
C VAL A 539 -18.90 1.70 1.28
N THR A 540 -17.96 0.88 1.72
CA THR A 540 -18.18 -0.57 1.83
C THR A 540 -19.08 -0.82 3.04
N VAL A 541 -20.30 -1.28 2.80
CA VAL A 541 -21.28 -1.59 3.86
C VAL A 541 -21.31 -3.09 4.19
N ARG A 542 -20.87 -3.92 3.25
CA ARG A 542 -20.78 -5.37 3.39
C ARG A 542 -19.53 -5.87 2.67
N CYS A 543 -18.78 -6.74 3.32
CA CYS A 543 -17.69 -7.49 2.71
C CYS A 543 -17.60 -8.81 3.47
N GLU A 544 -18.07 -9.87 2.84
CA GLU A 544 -18.18 -11.20 3.43
C GLU A 544 -17.48 -12.19 2.52
N TYR A 545 -16.83 -13.16 3.14
CA TYR A 545 -16.28 -14.31 2.44
C TYR A 545 -16.28 -15.52 3.38
N SER A 546 -16.48 -16.71 2.82
CA SER A 546 -16.49 -17.97 3.58
C SER A 546 -15.21 -18.77 3.45
N THR A 547 -14.28 -18.34 2.60
CA THR A 547 -13.03 -19.06 2.34
C THR A 547 -11.98 -18.88 3.43
N ALA A 548 -11.24 -19.95 3.72
CA ALA A 548 -10.06 -19.92 4.59
C ALA A 548 -8.73 -19.91 3.81
N GLN A 549 -8.73 -20.40 2.56
CA GLN A 549 -7.55 -20.62 1.72
C GLN A 549 -7.63 -19.81 0.42
N TYR A 550 -6.52 -19.21 -0.01
CA TYR A 550 -6.49 -18.38 -1.23
C TYR A 550 -6.11 -19.19 -2.48
N ASN A 551 -5.26 -20.20 -2.36
CA ASN A 551 -4.86 -21.01 -3.52
C ASN A 551 -6.00 -21.93 -4.02
N HIS A 552 -6.87 -22.37 -3.11
CA HIS A 552 -8.03 -23.21 -3.39
C HIS A 552 -9.24 -22.64 -2.64
N PRO A 553 -9.78 -21.49 -3.09
CA PRO A 553 -10.86 -20.85 -2.36
C PRO A 553 -12.14 -21.66 -2.49
N THR A 554 -12.86 -21.79 -1.38
CA THR A 554 -14.16 -22.47 -1.31
C THR A 554 -15.24 -21.55 -0.77
N GLY A 555 -16.48 -21.80 -1.17
CA GLY A 555 -17.62 -20.96 -0.83
C GLY A 555 -17.62 -19.65 -1.63
N SER A 556 -18.04 -18.51 -1.07
CA SER A 556 -18.26 -17.28 -1.84
C SER A 556 -17.63 -16.03 -1.23
N GLN A 557 -17.66 -14.94 -2.00
CA GLN A 557 -17.37 -13.58 -1.54
C GLN A 557 -18.44 -12.61 -2.05
N LEU A 558 -18.99 -11.78 -1.16
CA LEU A 558 -19.92 -10.69 -1.48
C LEU A 558 -19.40 -9.36 -0.94
N VAL A 559 -19.29 -8.37 -1.82
CA VAL A 559 -18.99 -6.98 -1.46
C VAL A 559 -20.13 -6.09 -1.89
N ILE A 560 -20.59 -5.20 -1.01
CA ILE A 560 -21.57 -4.15 -1.33
C ILE A 560 -20.97 -2.79 -0.99
N ARG A 561 -20.89 -1.93 -2.00
CA ARG A 561 -20.55 -0.50 -1.85
C ARG A 561 -21.79 0.36 -2.07
N GLN A 562 -21.96 1.38 -1.24
CA GLN A 562 -23.12 2.26 -1.29
C GLN A 562 -22.71 3.73 -1.49
N LEU A 563 -23.39 4.42 -2.39
CA LEU A 563 -23.28 5.87 -2.63
C LEU A 563 -24.68 6.48 -2.70
N GLY A 564 -25.14 7.06 -1.59
CA GLY A 564 -26.53 7.53 -1.47
C GLY A 564 -27.50 6.35 -1.52
N SER A 565 -28.51 6.41 -2.40
CA SER A 565 -29.46 5.32 -2.68
C SER A 565 -28.88 4.22 -3.59
N ARG A 566 -27.80 4.49 -4.33
CA ARG A 566 -27.22 3.54 -5.29
C ARG A 566 -26.23 2.62 -4.60
N CYS A 567 -26.27 1.35 -5.00
CA CYS A 567 -25.42 0.30 -4.50
C CYS A 567 -24.75 -0.46 -5.65
N LEU A 568 -23.51 -0.85 -5.45
CA LEU A 568 -22.77 -1.80 -6.27
C LEU A 568 -22.57 -3.06 -5.44
N ALA A 569 -23.15 -4.18 -5.87
CA ALA A 569 -22.89 -5.49 -5.30
C ALA A 569 -22.04 -6.33 -6.26
N VAL A 570 -21.01 -6.99 -5.74
CA VAL A 570 -20.11 -7.86 -6.50
C VAL A 570 -20.02 -9.20 -5.76
N LEU A 571 -20.50 -10.25 -6.42
CA LEU A 571 -20.50 -11.62 -5.91
C LEU A 571 -19.56 -12.49 -6.74
N HIS A 572 -18.64 -13.18 -6.06
CA HIS A 572 -17.80 -14.24 -6.63
C HIS A 572 -18.15 -15.56 -5.96
N ARG A 573 -18.34 -16.60 -6.78
CA ARG A 573 -18.51 -17.98 -6.35
C ARG A 573 -17.20 -18.72 -6.54
N PHE A 574 -16.74 -19.42 -5.52
CA PHE A 574 -15.60 -20.34 -5.58
C PHE A 574 -16.10 -21.79 -5.54
N GLU A 575 -15.19 -22.74 -5.39
CA GLU A 575 -15.52 -24.16 -5.33
C GLU A 575 -16.51 -24.47 -4.20
N ASN A 576 -17.52 -25.30 -4.47
CA ASN A 576 -18.55 -25.69 -3.49
C ASN A 576 -19.32 -24.51 -2.88
N SER A 577 -19.64 -23.49 -3.68
CA SER A 577 -20.45 -22.36 -3.24
C SER A 577 -21.91 -22.76 -2.97
N GLU A 578 -22.42 -22.46 -1.78
CA GLU A 578 -23.87 -22.47 -1.55
C GLU A 578 -24.58 -21.42 -2.41
N ALA A 579 -25.89 -21.55 -2.62
CA ALA A 579 -26.67 -20.54 -3.34
C ALA A 579 -26.57 -19.20 -2.60
N ALA A 580 -26.24 -18.12 -3.32
CA ALA A 580 -26.06 -16.82 -2.70
C ALA A 580 -27.41 -16.27 -2.20
N ASP A 581 -27.42 -15.76 -0.98
CA ASP A 581 -28.55 -15.01 -0.45
C ASP A 581 -28.60 -13.61 -1.08
N LEU A 582 -29.58 -13.41 -1.97
CA LEU A 582 -29.82 -12.16 -2.67
C LEU A 582 -30.83 -11.25 -1.97
N GLU A 583 -31.06 -11.42 -0.67
CA GLU A 583 -31.97 -10.57 0.12
C GLU A 583 -31.68 -9.07 0.00
N PHE A 584 -30.42 -8.70 -0.20
CA PHE A 584 -30.00 -7.30 -0.39
C PHE A 584 -30.60 -6.64 -1.64
N LEU A 585 -31.14 -7.41 -2.59
CA LEU A 585 -31.84 -6.92 -3.79
C LEU A 585 -33.36 -6.80 -3.61
N ARG A 586 -33.97 -7.39 -2.56
CA ARG A 586 -35.44 -7.50 -2.45
C ARG A 586 -36.16 -6.14 -2.38
N ASN A 587 -35.50 -5.12 -1.82
CA ASN A 587 -36.06 -3.79 -1.62
C ASN A 587 -35.35 -2.74 -2.49
N GLY A 588 -34.94 -3.14 -3.69
CA GLY A 588 -34.25 -2.24 -4.62
C GLY A 588 -34.52 -2.54 -6.08
N ARG A 589 -34.44 -1.51 -6.90
CA ARG A 589 -34.58 -1.59 -8.35
C ARG A 589 -33.22 -1.83 -9.00
N ILE A 590 -33.08 -2.95 -9.70
CA ILE A 590 -31.87 -3.24 -10.48
C ILE A 590 -31.77 -2.26 -11.66
N ILE A 591 -30.60 -1.63 -11.79
CA ILE A 591 -30.27 -0.67 -12.84
C ILE A 591 -29.44 -1.34 -13.94
N ALA A 592 -28.46 -2.16 -13.55
CA ALA A 592 -27.60 -2.90 -14.45
C ALA A 592 -27.09 -4.18 -13.80
N GLU A 593 -26.76 -5.17 -14.63
CA GLU A 593 -26.17 -6.45 -14.21
C GLU A 593 -25.01 -6.79 -15.14
N TYR A 594 -24.03 -7.52 -14.61
CA TYR A 594 -22.95 -8.11 -15.40
C TYR A 594 -22.59 -9.49 -14.86
N GLY A 595 -22.45 -10.46 -15.76
CA GLY A 595 -22.00 -11.82 -15.45
C GLY A 595 -23.08 -12.79 -14.98
N SER A 596 -22.62 -13.97 -14.53
CA SER A 596 -23.46 -15.10 -14.09
C SER A 596 -22.87 -15.69 -12.81
N ALA A 597 -23.74 -16.17 -11.92
CA ALA A 597 -23.37 -16.76 -10.63
C ALA A 597 -24.00 -18.15 -10.47
N GLU A 598 -23.96 -18.95 -11.54
CA GLU A 598 -24.66 -20.25 -11.62
C GLU A 598 -23.75 -21.46 -11.32
N GLU A 599 -22.43 -21.31 -11.45
CA GLU A 599 -21.47 -22.41 -11.29
C GLU A 599 -20.25 -22.00 -10.42
N ASP A 600 -19.34 -22.92 -10.19
CA ASP A 600 -18.10 -22.64 -9.46
C ASP A 600 -17.19 -21.75 -10.30
N PHE A 601 -16.47 -20.83 -9.65
CA PHE A 601 -15.62 -19.83 -10.31
C PHE A 601 -16.37 -18.94 -11.31
N SER A 602 -17.61 -18.61 -10.98
CA SER A 602 -18.43 -17.63 -11.70
C SER A 602 -18.63 -16.36 -10.84
N ALA A 603 -19.00 -15.25 -11.48
CA ALA A 603 -19.21 -13.98 -10.78
C ALA A 603 -20.34 -13.17 -11.40
N LYS A 604 -21.08 -12.47 -10.54
CA LYS A 604 -22.17 -11.58 -10.94
C LYS A 604 -22.11 -10.28 -10.15
N ALA A 605 -22.37 -9.18 -10.84
CA ALA A 605 -22.41 -7.85 -10.26
C ALA A 605 -23.72 -7.14 -10.59
N TRP A 606 -24.15 -6.28 -9.68
CA TRP A 606 -25.39 -5.49 -9.78
C TRP A 606 -25.11 -4.04 -9.43
N ILE A 607 -25.66 -3.12 -10.22
CA ILE A 607 -25.95 -1.76 -9.78
C ILE A 607 -27.44 -1.71 -9.49
N TYR A 608 -27.82 -1.33 -8.28
CA TYR A 608 -29.21 -1.22 -7.88
C TYR A 608 -29.45 0.03 -7.04
N GLU A 609 -30.70 0.48 -7.00
CA GLU A 609 -31.13 1.64 -6.21
C GLU A 609 -32.08 1.14 -5.11
N MET A 610 -31.78 1.46 -3.86
CA MET A 610 -32.64 1.11 -2.73
C MET A 610 -33.92 1.95 -2.75
N ASP A 611 -35.05 1.34 -2.39
CA ASP A 611 -36.29 2.07 -2.14
C ASP A 611 -36.11 2.94 -0.89
N ASN A 612 -36.55 4.20 -0.96
CA ASN A 612 -36.44 5.19 0.13
C ASN A 612 -37.28 4.85 1.36
#